data_AF-A0A8C4VE30-F1
#
_entry.id   AF-A0A8C4VE30-F1
#
_cell.length_a   1.000
_cell.length_b   1.000
_cell.length_c   1.000
_cell.angle_alpha   90.00
_cell.angle_beta   90.00
_cell.angle_gamma   90.00
#
_symmetry.space_group_name_H-M   'P 1'
#
loop_
_entity.id
_entity.type
_entity.pdbx_description
1 polymer ?
#
loop_
_entity_poly.entity_id
_entity_poly.type
_entity_poly.pdbx_seq_one_letter_code
_entity_poly.pdbx_strand_id
1 'polypeptide(L)'
;MELSVRCIQLEDAKKAREEMYEKYVTSRDHYKTEYENKLRDELEQIRLKTNQEIEQLRSTSKEMYERENRNLREARDNAVAEKERAVVTEKDALGKYEHLLEQYRQLQLSTESKVAELLHQSKLKSFESERVQLMQEETAKNLSQCQLECEKYQRKLEVLTKEFYSLQASSETRITELQAQNSEHQAKLDTYEKLEKELDEIIMQTAEMENEDEAERILFSYGYGANVPTTAKRRLKQSVHLARRLLQLEKQNSLLVKDLEHQKEQVTQISQELHRANSLLSQVQQPYKYLIESVQQRDSQINLQKEHITQLEKDVSLLNKEKTSLLRVKNQMAADLERLLNHREVIFLFYYFITYLPVVSLTVDKVLWVL
;
A
#
# COMPACT_ATOMS: atom_id res chain seq x y z
N MET A 1 -188.26 -117.00 -90.59
CA MET A 1 -187.04 -116.31 -91.06
C MET A 1 -186.69 -115.06 -90.24
N GLU A 2 -187.63 -114.39 -89.57
CA GLU A 2 -187.37 -113.20 -88.72
C GLU A 2 -186.48 -113.44 -87.49
N LEU A 3 -186.35 -114.68 -87.00
CA LEU A 3 -185.48 -115.02 -85.84
C LEU A 3 -183.97 -115.02 -86.18
N SER A 4 -183.59 -115.27 -87.44
CA SER A 4 -182.17 -115.30 -87.86
C SER A 4 -181.58 -113.89 -87.98
N VAL A 5 -182.37 -112.93 -88.48
CA VAL A 5 -181.96 -111.52 -88.59
C VAL A 5 -181.72 -110.89 -87.22
N ARG A 6 -182.50 -111.30 -86.21
CA ARG A 6 -182.40 -110.78 -84.84
C ARG A 6 -181.18 -111.32 -84.08
N CYS A 7 -180.72 -112.54 -84.39
CA CYS A 7 -179.47 -113.09 -83.83
C CYS A 7 -178.24 -112.36 -84.39
N ILE A 8 -178.20 -112.11 -85.70
CA ILE A 8 -177.08 -111.39 -86.34
C ILE A 8 -176.95 -109.96 -85.78
N GLN A 9 -178.07 -109.25 -85.63
CA GLN A 9 -178.07 -107.91 -85.04
C GLN A 9 -177.59 -107.88 -83.57
N LEU A 10 -177.81 -108.98 -82.82
CA LEU A 10 -177.38 -109.10 -81.42
C LEU A 10 -175.89 -109.46 -81.31
N GLU A 11 -175.37 -110.27 -82.25
CA GLU A 11 -173.94 -110.57 -82.38
C GLU A 11 -173.15 -109.31 -82.79
N ASP A 12 -173.64 -108.54 -83.76
CA ASP A 12 -173.01 -107.29 -84.21
C ASP A 12 -173.04 -106.22 -83.11
N ALA A 13 -174.11 -106.14 -82.32
CA ALA A 13 -174.17 -105.24 -81.17
C ALA A 13 -173.21 -105.65 -80.04
N LYS A 14 -172.99 -106.96 -79.83
CA LYS A 14 -171.98 -107.46 -78.89
C LYS A 14 -170.57 -107.16 -79.37
N LYS A 15 -170.26 -107.41 -80.65
CA LYS A 15 -168.98 -107.03 -81.26
C LYS A 15 -168.72 -105.54 -81.18
N ALA A 16 -169.71 -104.70 -81.51
CA ALA A 16 -169.58 -103.25 -81.40
C ALA A 16 -169.35 -102.80 -79.94
N ARG A 17 -169.99 -103.47 -78.97
CA ARG A 17 -169.75 -103.22 -77.54
C ARG A 17 -168.36 -103.67 -77.11
N GLU A 18 -167.90 -104.84 -77.52
CA GLU A 18 -166.56 -105.36 -77.23
C GLU A 18 -165.48 -104.47 -77.85
N GLU A 19 -165.64 -104.07 -79.11
CA GLU A 19 -164.76 -103.10 -79.77
C GLU A 19 -164.76 -101.74 -79.06
N MET A 20 -165.92 -101.27 -78.58
CA MET A 20 -166.00 -100.03 -77.81
C MET A 20 -165.34 -100.16 -76.43
N TYR A 21 -165.49 -101.31 -75.76
CA TYR A 21 -164.80 -101.60 -74.50
C TYR A 21 -163.29 -101.72 -74.70
N GLU A 22 -162.85 -102.36 -75.78
CA GLU A 22 -161.44 -102.50 -76.12
C GLU A 22 -160.83 -101.14 -76.48
N LYS A 23 -161.55 -100.30 -77.24
CA LYS A 23 -161.17 -98.89 -77.48
C LYS A 23 -161.12 -98.07 -76.19
N TYR A 24 -162.06 -98.28 -75.27
CA TYR A 24 -162.05 -97.61 -73.97
C TYR A 24 -160.88 -98.06 -73.09
N VAL A 25 -160.61 -99.36 -73.01
CA VAL A 25 -159.50 -99.92 -72.22
C VAL A 25 -158.17 -99.48 -72.80
N THR A 26 -157.98 -99.58 -74.12
CA THR A 26 -156.76 -99.11 -74.80
C THR A 26 -156.56 -97.61 -74.63
N SER A 27 -157.61 -96.80 -74.76
CA SER A 27 -157.54 -95.36 -74.51
C SER A 27 -157.22 -95.04 -73.05
N ARG A 28 -157.85 -95.72 -72.08
CA ARG A 28 -157.57 -95.57 -70.64
C ARG A 28 -156.12 -95.95 -70.31
N ASP A 29 -155.66 -97.08 -70.81
CA ASP A 29 -154.31 -97.58 -70.55
C ASP A 29 -153.26 -96.70 -71.25
N HIS A 30 -153.58 -96.18 -72.43
CA HIS A 30 -152.76 -95.17 -73.11
C HIS A 30 -152.64 -93.89 -72.28
N TYR A 31 -153.76 -93.30 -71.83
CA TYR A 31 -153.73 -92.11 -70.98
C TYR A 31 -153.03 -92.37 -69.64
N LYS A 32 -153.27 -93.51 -68.99
CA LYS A 32 -152.56 -93.89 -67.76
C LYS A 32 -151.05 -93.95 -67.99
N THR A 33 -150.62 -94.61 -69.07
CA THR A 33 -149.20 -94.72 -69.42
C THR A 33 -148.60 -93.35 -69.73
N GLU A 34 -149.32 -92.48 -70.44
CA GLU A 34 -148.88 -91.10 -70.68
C GLU A 34 -148.76 -90.30 -69.39
N TYR A 35 -149.70 -90.42 -68.45
CA TYR A 35 -149.62 -89.74 -67.16
C TYR A 35 -148.48 -90.30 -66.30
N GLU A 36 -148.29 -91.61 -66.25
CA GLU A 36 -147.16 -92.23 -65.53
C GLU A 36 -145.81 -91.85 -66.14
N ASN A 37 -145.72 -91.76 -67.47
CA ASN A 37 -144.52 -91.29 -68.16
C ASN A 37 -144.26 -89.81 -67.88
N LYS A 38 -145.28 -88.94 -67.98
CA LYS A 38 -145.16 -87.51 -67.61
C LYS A 38 -144.72 -87.34 -66.17
N LEU A 39 -145.33 -88.06 -65.24
CA LEU A 39 -144.96 -88.02 -63.83
C LEU A 39 -143.52 -88.53 -63.61
N ARG A 40 -143.12 -89.60 -64.30
CA ARG A 40 -141.74 -90.11 -64.26
C ARG A 40 -140.76 -89.09 -64.82
N ASP A 41 -141.07 -88.44 -65.93
CA ASP A 41 -140.25 -87.41 -66.56
C ASP A 41 -140.14 -86.17 -65.68
N GLU A 42 -141.22 -85.74 -65.03
CA GLU A 42 -141.23 -84.64 -64.07
C GLU A 42 -140.39 -84.97 -62.83
N LEU A 43 -140.53 -86.17 -62.26
CA LEU A 43 -139.71 -86.62 -61.14
C LEU A 43 -138.23 -86.71 -61.51
N GLU A 44 -137.91 -87.17 -62.72
CA GLU A 44 -136.54 -87.24 -63.20
C GLU A 44 -135.96 -85.85 -63.47
N GLN A 45 -136.75 -84.93 -64.03
CA GLN A 45 -136.36 -83.53 -64.18
C GLN A 45 -136.09 -82.87 -62.82
N ILE A 46 -136.94 -83.11 -61.82
CA ILE A 46 -136.73 -82.59 -60.46
C ILE A 46 -135.45 -83.17 -59.87
N ARG A 47 -135.20 -84.48 -59.99
CA ARG A 47 -133.98 -85.13 -59.52
C ARG A 47 -132.73 -84.55 -60.19
N LEU A 48 -132.75 -84.39 -61.52
CA LEU A 48 -131.65 -83.82 -62.27
C LEU A 48 -131.38 -82.36 -61.87
N LYS A 49 -132.42 -81.52 -61.78
CA LYS A 49 -132.27 -80.14 -61.31
C LYS A 49 -131.73 -80.07 -59.89
N THR A 50 -132.27 -80.88 -58.98
CA THR A 50 -131.82 -80.93 -57.58
C THR A 50 -130.35 -81.36 -57.50
N ASN A 51 -129.94 -82.37 -58.27
CA ASN A 51 -128.55 -82.82 -58.31
C ASN A 51 -127.62 -81.73 -58.89
N GLN A 52 -128.04 -81.05 -59.96
CA GLN A 52 -127.30 -79.92 -60.52
C GLN A 52 -127.15 -78.78 -59.51
N GLU A 53 -128.22 -78.43 -58.79
CA GLU A 53 -128.18 -77.40 -57.74
C GLU A 53 -127.26 -77.83 -56.59
N ILE A 54 -127.30 -79.09 -56.15
CA ILE A 54 -126.40 -79.63 -55.12
C ILE A 54 -124.94 -79.55 -55.59
N GLU A 55 -124.65 -79.92 -56.84
CA GLU A 55 -123.31 -79.84 -57.41
C GLU A 55 -122.83 -78.39 -57.52
N GLN A 56 -123.69 -77.47 -57.96
CA GLN A 56 -123.41 -76.04 -58.01
C GLN A 56 -123.14 -75.47 -56.61
N LEU A 57 -123.94 -75.81 -55.60
CA LEU A 57 -123.73 -75.39 -54.21
C LEU A 57 -122.41 -75.93 -53.65
N ARG A 58 -122.08 -77.20 -53.94
CA ARG A 58 -120.79 -77.79 -53.54
C ARG A 58 -119.61 -77.11 -54.21
N SER A 59 -119.70 -76.84 -55.52
CA SER A 59 -118.65 -76.14 -56.27
C SER A 59 -118.46 -74.71 -55.77
N THR A 60 -119.55 -73.95 -55.62
CA THR A 60 -119.52 -72.57 -55.14
C THR A 60 -119.00 -72.47 -53.71
N SER A 61 -119.44 -73.35 -52.80
CA SER A 61 -118.89 -73.41 -51.44
C SER A 61 -117.41 -73.76 -51.44
N LYS A 62 -116.99 -74.75 -52.23
CA LYS A 62 -115.57 -75.13 -52.36
C LYS A 62 -114.73 -73.96 -52.87
N GLU A 63 -115.17 -73.28 -53.93
CA GLU A 63 -114.49 -72.09 -54.47
C GLU A 63 -114.42 -70.95 -53.45
N MET A 64 -115.48 -70.72 -52.68
CA MET A 64 -115.49 -69.73 -51.61
C MET A 64 -114.44 -70.07 -50.54
N TYR A 65 -114.42 -71.31 -50.05
CA TYR A 65 -113.40 -71.75 -49.09
C TYR A 65 -111.99 -71.68 -49.65
N GLU A 66 -111.77 -72.01 -50.92
CA GLU A 66 -110.45 -71.90 -51.55
C GLU A 66 -110.01 -70.45 -51.76
N ARG A 67 -110.94 -69.54 -52.08
CA ARG A 67 -110.66 -68.10 -52.13
C ARG A 67 -110.33 -67.56 -50.74
N GLU A 68 -111.13 -67.90 -49.73
CA GLU A 68 -110.90 -67.47 -48.35
C GLU A 68 -109.57 -68.01 -47.81
N ASN A 69 -109.25 -69.29 -48.04
CA ASN A 69 -107.96 -69.86 -47.64
C ASN A 69 -106.78 -69.18 -48.35
N ARG A 70 -106.92 -68.79 -49.63
CA ARG A 70 -105.90 -68.00 -50.33
C ARG A 70 -105.74 -66.62 -49.71
N ASN A 71 -106.84 -65.90 -49.49
CA ASN A 71 -106.83 -64.58 -48.86
C ASN A 71 -106.20 -64.61 -47.47
N LEU A 72 -106.51 -65.63 -46.65
CA LEU A 72 -105.92 -65.79 -45.32
C LEU A 72 -104.41 -66.08 -45.37
N ARG A 73 -103.95 -66.89 -46.33
CA ARG A 73 -102.51 -67.16 -46.54
C ARG A 73 -101.78 -65.90 -46.99
N GLU A 74 -102.33 -65.16 -47.95
CA GLU A 74 -101.76 -63.89 -48.41
C GLU A 74 -101.73 -62.84 -47.29
N ALA A 75 -102.81 -62.72 -46.50
CA ALA A 75 -102.85 -61.82 -45.35
C ALA A 75 -101.80 -62.20 -44.30
N ARG A 76 -101.63 -63.49 -44.01
CA ARG A 76 -100.57 -63.99 -43.12
C ARG A 76 -99.18 -63.65 -43.69
N ASP A 77 -98.94 -63.92 -44.96
CA ASP A 77 -97.62 -63.71 -45.58
C ASP A 77 -97.26 -62.22 -45.61
N ASN A 78 -98.24 -61.35 -45.90
CA ASN A 78 -98.09 -59.90 -45.82
C ASN A 78 -97.77 -59.44 -44.39
N ALA A 79 -98.47 -59.97 -43.38
CA ALA A 79 -98.21 -59.64 -41.98
C ALA A 79 -96.82 -60.12 -41.51
N VAL A 80 -96.36 -61.29 -41.98
CA VAL A 80 -95.01 -61.78 -41.70
C VAL A 80 -93.96 -60.87 -42.36
N ALA A 81 -94.15 -60.51 -43.63
CA ALA A 81 -93.24 -59.61 -44.33
C ALA A 81 -93.19 -58.20 -43.73
N GLU A 82 -94.30 -57.70 -43.21
CA GLU A 82 -94.34 -56.43 -42.46
C GLU A 82 -93.63 -56.54 -41.12
N LYS A 83 -93.85 -57.62 -40.36
CA LYS A 83 -93.13 -57.90 -39.12
C LYS A 83 -91.62 -57.97 -39.36
N GLU A 84 -91.18 -58.68 -40.39
CA GLU A 84 -89.75 -58.79 -40.72
C GLU A 84 -89.15 -57.43 -41.07
N ARG A 85 -89.85 -56.62 -41.86
CA ARG A 85 -89.42 -55.23 -42.15
C ARG A 85 -89.32 -54.40 -40.87
N ALA A 86 -90.32 -54.47 -39.99
CA ALA A 86 -90.29 -53.75 -38.71
C ALA A 86 -89.09 -54.17 -37.83
N VAL A 87 -88.81 -55.46 -37.73
CA VAL A 87 -87.66 -56.00 -36.97
C VAL A 87 -86.33 -55.50 -37.54
N VAL A 88 -86.18 -55.43 -38.86
CA VAL A 88 -84.96 -54.87 -39.48
C VAL A 88 -84.82 -53.39 -39.13
N THR A 89 -85.91 -52.60 -39.27
CA THR A 89 -85.86 -51.17 -38.92
C THR A 89 -85.59 -50.92 -37.43
N GLU A 90 -86.09 -51.78 -36.55
CA GLU A 90 -85.82 -51.71 -35.11
C GLU A 90 -84.35 -52.00 -34.81
N LYS A 91 -83.77 -53.04 -35.43
CA LYS A 91 -82.34 -53.36 -35.30
C LYS A 91 -81.45 -52.23 -35.80
N ASP A 92 -81.79 -51.62 -36.93
CA ASP A 92 -81.05 -50.48 -37.47
C ASP A 92 -81.15 -49.25 -36.56
N ALA A 93 -82.32 -48.99 -35.97
CA ALA A 93 -82.50 -47.91 -35.01
C ALA A 93 -81.71 -48.14 -33.71
N LEU A 94 -81.72 -49.38 -33.20
CA LEU A 94 -80.92 -49.78 -32.03
C LEU A 94 -79.41 -49.64 -32.30
N GLY A 95 -78.93 -50.07 -33.47
CA GLY A 95 -77.53 -49.90 -33.85
C GLY A 95 -77.11 -48.43 -33.94
N LYS A 96 -77.98 -47.55 -34.45
CA LYS A 96 -77.74 -46.10 -34.46
C LYS A 96 -77.72 -45.51 -33.04
N TYR A 97 -78.61 -45.97 -32.16
CA TYR A 97 -78.65 -45.56 -30.77
C TYR A 97 -77.38 -45.97 -30.01
N GLU A 98 -76.95 -47.22 -30.16
CA GLU A 98 -75.71 -47.72 -29.55
C GLU A 98 -74.49 -46.95 -30.05
N HIS A 99 -74.42 -46.67 -31.35
CA HIS A 99 -73.33 -45.86 -31.91
C HIS A 99 -73.31 -44.43 -31.35
N LEU A 100 -74.47 -43.78 -31.24
CA LEU A 100 -74.58 -42.44 -30.68
C LEU A 100 -74.21 -42.42 -29.19
N LEU A 101 -74.60 -43.45 -28.45
CA LEU A 101 -74.28 -43.60 -27.03
C LEU A 101 -72.77 -43.78 -26.79
N GLU A 102 -72.10 -44.53 -27.66
CA GLU A 102 -70.64 -44.68 -27.62
C GLU A 102 -69.93 -43.35 -27.94
N GLN A 103 -70.38 -42.63 -28.98
CA GLN A 103 -69.86 -41.30 -29.30
C GLN A 103 -70.04 -40.32 -28.13
N TYR A 104 -71.22 -40.34 -27.48
CA TYR A 104 -71.49 -39.50 -26.32
C TYR A 104 -70.54 -39.81 -25.16
N ARG A 105 -70.30 -41.08 -24.85
CA ARG A 105 -69.36 -41.49 -23.80
C ARG A 105 -67.92 -41.07 -24.11
N GLN A 106 -67.47 -41.25 -25.35
CA GLN A 106 -66.14 -40.82 -25.77
C GLN A 106 -65.99 -39.30 -25.66
N LEU A 107 -67.00 -38.55 -26.11
CA LEU A 107 -67.01 -37.10 -25.98
C LEU A 107 -66.98 -36.70 -24.50
N GLN A 108 -67.83 -37.29 -23.66
CA GLN A 108 -67.86 -37.03 -22.22
C GLN A 108 -66.48 -37.22 -21.58
N LEU A 109 -65.84 -38.38 -21.79
CA LEU A 109 -64.49 -38.66 -21.26
C LEU A 109 -63.46 -37.65 -21.77
N SER A 110 -63.50 -37.30 -23.06
CA SER A 110 -62.59 -36.31 -23.64
C SER A 110 -62.78 -34.92 -23.02
N THR A 111 -64.03 -34.53 -22.74
CA THR A 111 -64.35 -33.25 -22.10
C THR A 111 -63.94 -33.23 -20.63
N GLU A 112 -64.15 -34.32 -19.88
CA GLU A 112 -63.72 -34.45 -18.50
C GLU A 112 -62.19 -34.35 -18.38
N SER A 113 -61.45 -35.02 -19.29
CA SER A 113 -59.99 -34.89 -19.36
C SER A 113 -59.56 -33.44 -19.64
N LYS A 114 -60.20 -32.78 -20.61
CA LYS A 114 -59.91 -31.38 -20.97
C LYS A 114 -60.17 -30.43 -19.79
N VAL A 115 -61.26 -30.63 -19.06
CA VAL A 115 -61.61 -29.83 -17.88
C VAL A 115 -60.58 -30.03 -16.78
N ALA A 116 -60.18 -31.28 -16.51
CA ALA A 116 -59.14 -31.58 -15.52
C ALA A 116 -57.81 -30.91 -15.88
N GLU A 117 -57.37 -31.02 -17.15
CA GLU A 117 -56.17 -30.34 -17.65
C GLU A 117 -56.23 -28.83 -17.47
N LEU A 118 -57.33 -28.18 -17.85
CA LEU A 118 -57.52 -26.73 -17.72
C LEU A 118 -57.54 -26.29 -16.26
N LEU A 119 -58.18 -27.05 -15.36
CA LEU A 119 -58.17 -26.78 -13.93
C LEU A 119 -56.75 -26.86 -13.35
N HIS A 120 -55.98 -27.88 -13.74
CA HIS A 120 -54.58 -28.01 -13.33
C HIS A 120 -53.72 -26.85 -13.84
N GLN A 121 -53.87 -26.48 -15.12
CA GLN A 121 -53.17 -25.31 -15.68
C GLN A 121 -53.55 -24.01 -14.98
N SER A 122 -54.82 -23.81 -14.66
CA SER A 122 -55.28 -22.63 -13.92
C SER A 122 -54.66 -22.55 -12.53
N LYS A 123 -54.56 -23.69 -11.83
CA LYS A 123 -53.95 -23.76 -10.49
C LYS A 123 -52.44 -23.53 -10.52
N LEU A 124 -51.75 -24.03 -11.55
CA LEU A 124 -50.33 -23.74 -11.74
C LEU A 124 -50.09 -22.25 -11.99
N LYS A 125 -50.89 -21.65 -12.88
CA LYS A 125 -50.82 -20.21 -13.16
C LYS A 125 -51.13 -19.35 -11.93
N SER A 126 -52.05 -19.76 -11.06
CA SER A 126 -52.32 -19.03 -9.82
C SER A 126 -51.12 -19.05 -8.88
N PHE A 127 -50.47 -20.21 -8.70
CA PHE A 127 -49.26 -20.29 -7.88
C PHE A 127 -48.08 -19.50 -8.48
N GLU A 128 -47.91 -19.53 -9.79
CA GLU A 128 -46.90 -18.71 -10.47
C GLU A 128 -47.17 -17.22 -10.28
N SER A 129 -48.43 -16.79 -10.37
CA SER A 129 -48.85 -15.41 -10.13
C SER A 129 -48.58 -14.97 -8.69
N GLU A 130 -48.94 -15.79 -7.69
CA GLU A 130 -48.67 -15.51 -6.28
C GLU A 130 -47.17 -15.40 -6.01
N ARG A 131 -46.37 -16.30 -6.58
CA ARG A 131 -44.90 -16.26 -6.46
C ARG A 131 -44.32 -14.98 -7.06
N VAL A 132 -44.77 -14.60 -8.26
CA VAL A 132 -44.31 -13.37 -8.93
C VAL A 132 -44.72 -12.13 -8.12
N GLN A 133 -45.93 -12.12 -7.57
CA GLN A 133 -46.41 -11.03 -6.72
C GLN A 133 -45.54 -10.87 -5.46
N LEU A 134 -45.22 -11.95 -4.75
CA LEU A 134 -44.35 -11.88 -3.57
C LEU A 134 -42.95 -11.34 -3.92
N MET A 135 -42.37 -11.80 -5.03
CA MET A 135 -41.08 -11.29 -5.51
C MET A 135 -41.15 -9.80 -5.90
N GLN A 136 -42.26 -9.37 -6.52
CA GLN A 136 -42.49 -7.97 -6.85
C GLN A 136 -42.57 -7.11 -5.58
N GLU A 137 -43.31 -7.56 -4.57
CA GLU A 137 -43.45 -6.85 -3.30
C GLU A 137 -42.11 -6.72 -2.55
N GLU A 138 -41.29 -7.78 -2.56
CA GLU A 138 -39.95 -7.74 -1.98
C GLU A 138 -39.02 -6.78 -2.73
N THR A 139 -38.99 -6.86 -4.07
CA THR A 139 -38.17 -5.96 -4.89
C THR A 139 -38.59 -4.49 -4.77
N ALA A 140 -39.89 -4.21 -4.66
CA ALA A 140 -40.40 -2.87 -4.42
C ALA A 140 -39.98 -2.31 -3.04
N LYS A 141 -40.01 -3.15 -1.99
CA LYS A 141 -39.51 -2.78 -0.65
C LYS A 141 -38.02 -2.47 -0.68
N ASN A 142 -37.22 -3.34 -1.30
CA ASN A 142 -35.77 -3.15 -1.44
C ASN A 142 -35.45 -1.86 -2.22
N LEU A 143 -36.17 -1.58 -3.31
CA LEU A 143 -36.02 -0.35 -4.07
C LEU A 143 -36.31 0.90 -3.22
N SER A 144 -37.42 0.89 -2.47
CA SER A 144 -37.79 2.00 -1.59
C SER A 144 -36.74 2.23 -0.50
N GLN A 145 -36.17 1.15 0.06
CA GLN A 145 -35.07 1.26 1.03
C GLN A 145 -33.82 1.88 0.40
N CYS A 146 -33.40 1.42 -0.78
CA CYS A 146 -32.26 1.99 -1.49
C CYS A 146 -32.47 3.47 -1.81
N GLN A 147 -33.68 3.87 -2.22
CA GLN A 147 -34.02 5.27 -2.47
C GLN A 147 -33.87 6.13 -1.21
N LEU A 148 -34.36 5.65 -0.07
CA LEU A 148 -34.25 6.36 1.21
C LEU A 148 -32.78 6.48 1.66
N GLU A 149 -31.97 5.45 1.43
CA GLU A 149 -30.53 5.49 1.68
C GLU A 149 -29.82 6.50 0.78
N CYS A 150 -30.15 6.53 -0.52
CA CYS A 150 -29.63 7.54 -1.45
C CYS A 150 -29.97 8.96 -1.00
N GLU A 151 -31.22 9.24 -0.62
CA GLU A 151 -31.63 10.55 -0.10
C GLU A 151 -30.85 10.92 1.16
N LYS A 152 -30.66 9.96 2.08
CA LYS A 152 -29.87 10.17 3.30
C LYS A 152 -28.43 10.56 2.98
N TYR A 153 -27.78 9.86 2.05
CA TYR A 153 -26.41 10.17 1.64
C TYR A 153 -26.33 11.51 0.90
N GLN A 154 -27.31 11.84 0.06
CA GLN A 154 -27.38 13.13 -0.62
C GLN A 154 -27.49 14.29 0.38
N ARG A 155 -28.40 14.20 1.36
CA ARG A 155 -28.51 15.21 2.44
C ARG A 155 -27.21 15.34 3.24
N LYS A 156 -26.56 14.21 3.56
CA LYS A 156 -25.27 14.23 4.27
C LYS A 156 -24.20 14.95 3.46
N LEU A 157 -24.15 14.71 2.15
CA LEU A 157 -23.22 15.36 1.24
C LEU A 157 -23.47 16.87 1.18
N GLU A 158 -24.73 17.30 1.06
CA GLU A 158 -25.10 18.72 1.09
C GLU A 158 -24.66 19.44 2.36
N VAL A 159 -24.83 18.82 3.53
CA VAL A 159 -24.40 19.41 4.81
C VAL A 159 -22.87 19.50 4.87
N LEU A 160 -22.16 18.41 4.56
CA LEU A 160 -20.69 18.39 4.57
C LEU A 160 -20.10 19.41 3.58
N THR A 161 -20.70 19.55 2.40
CA THR A 161 -20.28 20.56 1.43
C THR A 161 -20.46 21.98 1.97
N LYS A 162 -21.59 22.27 2.64
CA LYS A 162 -21.81 23.58 3.29
C LYS A 162 -20.81 23.85 4.40
N GLU A 163 -20.56 22.87 5.27
CA GLU A 163 -19.58 22.99 6.36
C GLU A 163 -18.16 23.19 5.82
N PHE A 164 -17.79 22.46 4.76
CA PHE A 164 -16.50 22.61 4.10
C PHE A 164 -16.30 24.04 3.57
N TYR A 165 -17.27 24.57 2.81
CA TYR A 165 -17.16 25.94 2.30
C TYR A 165 -17.19 27.00 3.41
N SER A 166 -17.98 26.79 4.47
CA SER A 166 -17.98 27.67 5.64
C SER A 166 -16.62 27.69 6.33
N LEU A 167 -16.00 26.51 6.52
CA LEU A 167 -14.70 26.39 7.15
C LEU A 167 -13.61 27.00 6.27
N GLN A 168 -13.64 26.72 4.96
CA GLN A 168 -12.73 27.31 3.99
C GLN A 168 -12.80 28.84 4.04
N ALA A 169 -14.00 29.43 3.97
CA ALA A 169 -14.19 30.87 4.05
C ALA A 169 -13.63 31.44 5.37
N SER A 170 -13.93 30.80 6.51
CA SER A 170 -13.42 31.24 7.82
C SER A 170 -11.89 31.15 7.92
N SER A 171 -11.27 30.15 7.29
CA SER A 171 -9.82 29.99 7.25
C SER A 171 -9.18 31.04 6.34
N GLU A 172 -9.77 31.32 5.19
CA GLU A 172 -9.30 32.36 4.27
C GLU A 172 -9.38 33.75 4.92
N THR A 173 -10.47 34.05 5.66
CA THR A 173 -10.56 35.28 6.45
C THR A 173 -9.47 35.34 7.51
N ARG A 174 -9.17 34.21 8.19
CA ARG A 174 -8.12 34.20 9.21
C ARG A 174 -6.71 34.37 8.61
N ILE A 175 -6.45 33.77 7.44
CA ILE A 175 -5.19 33.92 6.72
C ILE A 175 -4.99 35.38 6.31
N THR A 176 -6.02 36.02 5.75
CA THR A 176 -5.94 37.43 5.34
C THR A 176 -5.75 38.37 6.52
N GLU A 177 -6.44 38.13 7.65
CA GLU A 177 -6.21 38.87 8.91
C GLU A 177 -4.75 38.75 9.39
N LEU A 178 -4.21 37.53 9.43
CA LEU A 178 -2.83 37.30 9.89
C LEU A 178 -1.80 37.91 8.93
N GLN A 179 -2.04 37.84 7.62
CA GLN A 179 -1.20 38.49 6.62
C GLN A 179 -1.21 40.01 6.80
N ALA A 180 -2.38 40.61 7.06
CA ALA A 180 -2.50 42.03 7.34
C ALA A 180 -1.72 42.42 8.61
N GLN A 181 -1.90 41.68 9.71
CA GLN A 181 -1.15 41.91 10.95
C GLN A 181 0.36 41.78 10.75
N ASN A 182 0.80 40.77 9.99
CA ASN A 182 2.22 40.58 9.74
C ASN A 182 2.79 41.73 8.89
N SER A 183 2.05 42.22 7.90
CA SER A 183 2.45 43.39 7.11
C SER A 183 2.54 44.66 7.96
N GLU A 184 1.62 44.84 8.92
CA GLU A 184 1.66 45.96 9.86
C GLU A 184 2.87 45.88 10.80
N HIS A 185 3.14 44.69 11.35
CA HIS A 185 4.33 44.46 12.18
C HIS A 185 5.63 44.66 11.41
N GLN A 186 5.70 44.19 10.16
CA GLN A 186 6.85 44.43 9.29
C GLN A 186 7.05 45.92 9.05
N ALA A 187 5.99 46.67 8.72
CA ALA A 187 6.08 48.11 8.54
C ALA A 187 6.56 48.84 9.82
N LYS A 188 6.07 48.44 11.00
CA LYS A 188 6.55 48.96 12.29
C LYS A 188 8.02 48.65 12.51
N LEU A 189 8.45 47.43 12.24
CA LEU A 189 9.84 47.02 12.37
C LEU A 189 10.75 47.83 11.44
N ASP A 190 10.37 47.99 10.17
CA ASP A 190 11.09 48.82 9.20
C ASP A 190 11.22 50.28 9.68
N THR A 191 10.21 50.84 10.34
CA THR A 191 10.31 52.18 10.94
C THR A 191 11.26 52.22 12.13
N TYR A 192 11.26 51.20 13.00
CA TYR A 192 12.19 51.14 14.12
C TYR A 192 13.63 50.95 13.64
N GLU A 193 13.88 50.10 12.65
CA GLU A 193 15.22 49.91 12.07
C GLU A 193 15.76 51.19 11.42
N LYS A 194 14.90 51.97 10.75
CA LYS A 194 15.29 53.29 10.21
C LYS A 194 15.65 54.27 11.32
N LEU A 195 14.80 54.35 12.36
CA LEU A 195 15.08 55.20 13.52
C LEU A 195 16.37 54.77 14.24
N GLU A 196 16.64 53.47 14.35
CA GLU A 196 17.88 52.96 14.95
C GLU A 196 19.11 53.37 14.13
N LYS A 197 19.06 53.24 12.79
CA LYS A 197 20.15 53.71 11.91
C LYS A 197 20.39 55.22 12.03
N GLU A 198 19.31 56.02 12.04
CA GLU A 198 19.41 57.47 12.24
C GLU A 198 20.04 57.81 13.61
N LEU A 199 19.65 57.08 14.68
CA LEU A 199 20.23 57.25 16.01
C LEU A 199 21.71 56.87 16.05
N ASP A 200 22.11 55.77 15.43
CA ASP A 200 23.52 55.34 15.35
C ASP A 200 24.37 56.37 14.62
N GLU A 201 23.89 56.93 13.51
CA GLU A 201 24.56 58.01 12.79
C GLU A 201 24.75 59.25 13.67
N ILE A 202 23.74 59.65 14.44
CA ILE A 202 23.82 60.78 15.37
C ILE A 202 24.82 60.49 16.50
N ILE A 203 24.83 59.28 17.05
CA ILE A 203 25.79 58.89 18.09
C ILE A 203 27.21 59.00 17.55
N MET A 204 27.47 58.51 16.34
CA MET A 204 28.78 58.61 15.70
C MET A 204 29.18 60.07 15.47
N GLN A 205 28.30 60.89 14.88
CA GLN A 205 28.56 62.32 14.65
C GLN A 205 28.86 63.06 15.97
N THR A 206 28.06 62.84 17.01
CA THR A 206 28.26 63.48 18.33
C THR A 206 29.48 62.95 19.08
N ALA A 207 29.91 61.72 18.80
CA ALA A 207 31.10 61.13 19.37
C ALA A 207 32.40 61.64 18.73
N GLU A 208 32.37 61.96 17.44
CA GLU A 208 33.51 62.53 16.71
C GLU A 208 33.78 64.00 17.04
N MET A 209 32.77 64.73 17.54
CA MET A 209 32.92 66.14 17.91
C MET A 209 33.68 66.32 19.23
N GLU A 210 34.70 67.18 19.19
CA GLU A 210 35.52 67.52 20.37
C GLU A 210 34.83 68.50 21.34
N ASN A 211 33.85 69.29 20.87
CA ASN A 211 33.13 70.27 21.67
C ASN A 211 31.85 69.67 22.28
N GLU A 212 31.78 69.61 23.61
CA GLU A 212 30.64 69.06 24.35
C GLU A 212 29.34 69.85 24.13
N ASP A 213 29.42 71.19 24.08
CA ASP A 213 28.24 72.06 23.92
C ASP A 213 27.63 71.94 22.51
N GLU A 214 28.46 71.68 21.51
CA GLU A 214 28.03 71.55 20.12
C GLU A 214 27.46 70.15 19.84
N ALA A 215 28.04 69.12 20.44
CA ALA A 215 27.47 67.78 20.42
C ALA A 215 26.13 67.70 21.16
N GLU A 216 25.98 68.42 22.28
CA GLU A 216 24.70 68.52 22.98
C GLU A 216 23.66 69.26 22.13
N ARG A 217 24.08 70.25 21.32
CA ARG A 217 23.21 70.94 20.35
C ARG A 217 22.73 70.05 19.21
N ILE A 218 23.60 69.23 18.62
CA ILE A 218 23.20 68.27 17.56
C ILE A 218 22.23 67.22 18.13
N LEU A 219 22.54 66.68 19.32
CA LEU A 219 21.65 65.76 20.03
C LEU A 219 20.29 66.41 20.29
N PHE A 220 20.27 67.68 20.71
CA PHE A 220 19.05 68.44 20.96
C PHE A 220 18.23 68.70 19.68
N SER A 221 18.90 68.98 18.56
CA SER A 221 18.26 69.31 17.27
C SER A 221 17.45 68.16 16.68
N TYR A 222 17.84 66.92 16.96
CA TYR A 222 17.10 65.71 16.60
C TYR A 222 15.95 65.37 17.57
N GLY A 223 15.51 66.33 18.39
CA GLY A 223 14.33 66.20 19.24
C GLY A 223 14.59 65.59 20.62
N TYR A 224 15.85 65.29 20.96
CA TYR A 224 16.26 64.71 22.24
C TYR A 224 16.07 65.66 23.44
N GLY A 225 15.95 66.94 23.16
CA GLY A 225 15.77 68.01 24.13
C GLY A 225 14.38 68.13 24.74
N ALA A 226 13.33 67.82 23.95
CA ALA A 226 11.98 68.25 24.27
C ALA A 226 11.02 67.11 24.69
N ASN A 227 11.06 65.93 24.05
CA ASN A 227 9.97 64.92 24.20
C ASN A 227 10.42 63.45 24.37
N VAL A 228 11.68 63.15 24.69
CA VAL A 228 12.15 61.76 24.90
C VAL A 228 12.07 61.36 26.38
N PRO A 229 11.51 60.18 26.74
CA PRO A 229 11.45 59.71 28.13
C PRO A 229 12.83 59.74 28.81
N THR A 230 12.88 60.16 30.07
CA THR A 230 14.14 60.37 30.83
C THR A 230 15.07 59.14 30.84
N THR A 231 14.53 57.93 30.77
CA THR A 231 15.31 56.69 30.68
C THR A 231 16.02 56.52 29.33
N ALA A 232 15.34 56.82 28.22
CA ALA A 232 15.95 56.85 26.90
C ALA A 232 16.93 58.03 26.77
N LYS A 233 16.63 59.16 27.45
CA LYS A 233 17.53 60.31 27.61
C LYS A 233 18.87 59.96 28.28
N ARG A 234 18.81 59.06 29.27
CA ARG A 234 19.99 58.59 29.98
C ARG A 234 20.80 57.58 29.16
N ARG A 235 20.13 56.68 28.44
CA ARG A 235 20.77 55.62 27.66
C ARG A 235 21.58 56.17 26.47
N LEU A 236 21.04 57.08 25.66
CA LEU A 236 21.81 57.63 24.52
C LEU A 236 23.02 58.43 25.03
N LYS A 237 22.86 59.24 26.09
CA LYS A 237 23.99 59.98 26.68
C LYS A 237 25.10 59.01 27.11
N GLN A 238 24.74 57.88 27.72
CA GLN A 238 25.70 56.81 28.03
C GLN A 238 26.31 56.21 26.76
N SER A 239 25.53 55.91 25.73
CA SER A 239 26.03 55.40 24.44
C SER A 239 27.00 56.37 23.76
N VAL A 240 26.71 57.67 23.74
CA VAL A 240 27.60 58.71 23.20
C VAL A 240 28.90 58.80 24.00
N HIS A 241 28.84 58.77 25.34
CA HIS A 241 30.05 58.75 26.17
C HIS A 241 30.90 57.51 25.91
N LEU A 242 30.27 56.35 25.74
CA LEU A 242 30.96 55.10 25.41
C LEU A 242 31.61 55.20 24.02
N ALA A 243 30.89 55.68 23.01
CA ALA A 243 31.40 55.89 21.65
C ALA A 243 32.61 56.84 21.64
N ARG A 244 32.54 57.97 22.37
CA ARG A 244 33.67 58.90 22.55
C ARG A 244 34.87 58.23 23.19
N ARG A 245 34.64 57.47 24.26
CA ARG A 245 35.71 56.77 24.97
C ARG A 245 36.38 55.73 24.07
N LEU A 246 35.60 55.01 23.28
CA LEU A 246 36.09 54.06 22.29
C LEU A 246 36.94 54.76 21.23
N LEU A 247 36.44 55.84 20.61
CA LEU A 247 37.20 56.64 19.63
C LEU A 247 38.52 57.17 20.21
N GLN A 248 38.51 57.65 21.46
CA GLN A 248 39.72 58.12 22.13
C GLN A 248 40.73 56.97 22.35
N LEU A 249 40.25 55.81 22.79
CA LEU A 249 41.08 54.62 22.98
C LEU A 249 41.62 54.09 21.64
N GLU A 250 40.83 54.12 20.57
CA GLU A 250 41.27 53.77 19.22
C GLU A 250 42.35 54.73 18.73
N LYS A 251 42.17 56.04 18.93
CA LYS A 251 43.20 57.05 18.61
C LYS A 251 44.48 56.79 19.39
N GLN A 252 44.39 56.54 20.70
CA GLN A 252 45.54 56.19 21.54
C GLN A 252 46.22 54.89 21.09
N ASN A 253 45.46 53.84 20.80
CA ASN A 253 45.99 52.59 20.25
C ASN A 253 46.69 52.82 18.92
N SER A 254 46.12 53.64 18.03
CA SER A 254 46.76 53.95 16.74
C SER A 254 48.10 54.68 16.92
N LEU A 255 48.21 55.57 17.91
CA LEU A 255 49.45 56.26 18.24
C LEU A 255 50.46 55.30 18.88
N LEU A 256 50.04 54.48 19.84
CA LEU A 256 50.90 53.48 20.46
C LEU A 256 51.43 52.45 19.47
N VAL A 257 50.62 52.04 18.49
CA VAL A 257 51.06 51.15 17.41
C VAL A 257 52.14 51.83 16.56
N LYS A 258 51.94 53.09 16.17
CA LYS A 258 52.94 53.88 15.43
C LYS A 258 54.25 54.04 16.23
N ASP A 259 54.15 54.36 17.51
CA ASP A 259 55.32 54.49 18.40
C ASP A 259 56.05 53.15 18.55
N LEU A 260 55.31 52.05 18.66
CA LEU A 260 55.86 50.70 18.75
C LEU A 260 56.58 50.29 17.46
N GLU A 261 56.02 50.63 16.29
CA GLU A 261 56.69 50.47 15.00
C GLU A 261 57.98 51.27 14.93
N HIS A 262 57.96 52.54 15.35
CA HIS A 262 59.15 53.38 15.38
C HIS A 262 60.23 52.84 16.34
N GLN A 263 59.85 52.38 17.52
CA GLN A 263 60.77 51.75 18.48
C GLN A 263 61.37 50.45 17.92
N LYS A 264 60.58 49.62 17.21
CA LYS A 264 61.10 48.44 16.52
C LYS A 264 62.15 48.81 15.47
N GLU A 265 61.90 49.86 14.68
CA GLU A 265 62.89 50.35 13.70
C GLU A 265 64.20 50.78 14.39
N GLN A 266 64.12 51.55 15.48
CA GLN A 266 65.31 51.96 16.25
C GLN A 266 66.08 50.75 16.82
N VAL A 267 65.37 49.76 17.40
CA VAL A 267 65.99 48.52 17.88
C VAL A 267 66.68 47.78 16.75
N THR A 268 66.08 47.69 15.57
CA THR A 268 66.72 47.05 14.41
C THR A 268 67.98 47.78 13.98
N GLN A 269 68.00 49.12 13.98
CA GLN A 269 69.20 49.92 13.67
C GLN A 269 70.32 49.69 14.68
N ILE A 270 70.03 49.77 15.98
CA ILE A 270 71.01 49.52 17.05
C ILE A 270 71.54 48.09 16.98
N SER A 271 70.68 47.10 16.69
CA SER A 271 71.11 45.70 16.54
C SER A 271 72.08 45.51 15.37
N GLN A 272 71.87 46.23 14.26
CA GLN A 272 72.78 46.23 13.11
C GLN A 272 74.10 46.91 13.45
N GLU A 273 74.09 48.03 14.18
CA GLU A 273 75.30 48.70 14.66
C GLU A 273 76.10 47.81 15.62
N LEU A 274 75.42 47.16 16.56
CA LEU A 274 76.03 46.21 17.49
C LEU A 274 76.63 45.01 16.73
N HIS A 275 75.95 44.50 15.71
CA HIS A 275 76.49 43.44 14.87
C HIS A 275 77.76 43.89 14.11
N ARG A 276 77.78 45.12 13.58
CA ARG A 276 78.98 45.70 12.95
C ARG A 276 80.14 45.86 13.93
N ALA A 277 79.87 46.40 15.12
CA ALA A 277 80.87 46.58 16.17
C ALA A 277 81.46 45.24 16.66
N ASN A 278 80.61 44.22 16.85
CA ASN A 278 81.06 42.88 17.22
C ASN A 278 81.88 42.21 16.11
N SER A 279 81.52 42.42 14.83
CA SER A 279 82.31 41.93 13.70
C SER A 279 83.70 42.57 13.66
N LEU A 280 83.79 43.90 13.84
CA LEU A 280 85.05 44.63 13.97
C LEU A 280 85.90 44.13 15.15
N LEU A 281 85.29 43.92 16.32
CA LEU A 281 85.98 43.39 17.50
C LEU A 281 86.56 41.99 17.25
N SER A 282 85.79 41.12 16.58
CA SER A 282 86.25 39.78 16.21
C SER A 282 87.45 39.82 15.25
N GLN A 283 87.50 40.79 14.33
CA GLN A 283 88.65 40.97 13.43
C GLN A 283 89.91 41.42 14.21
N VAL A 284 89.75 42.31 15.19
CA VAL A 284 90.88 42.81 16.00
C VAL A 284 91.44 41.71 16.92
N GLN A 285 90.61 40.82 17.48
CA GLN A 285 91.09 39.77 18.39
C GLN A 285 91.89 38.63 17.71
N GLN A 286 91.75 38.43 16.40
CA GLN A 286 92.44 37.34 15.69
C GLN A 286 93.99 37.46 15.71
N PRO A 287 94.59 38.64 15.39
CA PRO A 287 96.04 38.84 15.51
C PRO A 287 96.58 38.69 16.94
N TYR A 288 95.85 39.18 17.95
CA TYR A 288 96.25 39.06 19.36
C TYR A 288 96.25 37.60 19.82
N LYS A 289 95.25 36.81 19.42
CA LYS A 289 95.17 35.39 19.77
C LYS A 289 96.34 34.60 19.19
N TYR A 290 96.69 34.84 17.92
CA TYR A 290 97.84 34.21 17.26
C TYR A 290 99.18 34.60 17.89
N LEU A 291 99.33 35.87 18.29
CA LEU A 291 100.55 36.36 18.96
C LEU A 291 100.74 35.75 20.36
N ILE A 292 99.65 35.62 21.14
CA ILE A 292 99.69 34.98 22.46
C ILE A 292 100.12 33.51 22.35
N GLU A 293 99.57 32.76 21.39
CA GLU A 293 99.96 31.36 21.15
C GLU A 293 101.44 31.24 20.74
N SER A 294 101.95 32.16 19.91
CA SER A 294 103.37 32.20 19.52
C SER A 294 104.31 32.54 20.69
N VAL A 295 103.91 33.43 21.59
CA VAL A 295 104.70 33.79 22.79
C VAL A 295 104.75 32.61 23.76
N GLN A 296 103.62 31.92 24.00
CA GLN A 296 103.58 30.74 24.88
C GLN A 296 104.48 29.59 24.36
N GLN A 297 104.52 29.36 23.05
CA GLN A 297 105.46 28.40 22.46
C GLN A 297 106.93 28.79 22.73
N ARG A 298 107.28 30.07 22.57
CA ARG A 298 108.66 30.53 22.84
C ARG A 298 109.05 30.43 24.31
N ASP A 299 108.14 30.77 25.22
CA ASP A 299 108.40 30.66 26.66
C ASP A 299 108.64 29.21 27.11
N SER A 300 107.92 28.25 26.51
CA SER A 300 108.14 26.83 26.78
C SER A 300 109.54 26.35 26.37
N GLN A 301 110.07 26.83 25.23
CA GLN A 301 111.43 26.50 24.77
C GLN A 301 112.51 27.12 25.66
N ILE A 302 112.29 28.35 26.14
CA ILE A 302 113.23 29.04 27.04
C ILE A 302 113.34 28.29 28.38
N ASN A 303 112.24 27.79 28.93
CA ASN A 303 112.26 27.06 30.20
C ASN A 303 113.06 25.75 30.11
N LEU A 304 112.91 24.99 29.01
CA LEU A 304 113.71 23.78 28.77
C LEU A 304 115.22 24.08 28.70
N GLN A 305 115.60 25.19 28.05
CA GLN A 305 116.99 25.60 27.96
C GLN A 305 117.56 26.05 29.31
N LYS A 306 116.76 26.75 30.13
CA LYS A 306 117.16 27.17 31.48
C LYS A 306 117.42 25.99 32.41
N GLU A 307 116.58 24.95 32.39
CA GLU A 307 116.80 23.74 33.20
C GLU A 307 118.14 23.07 32.86
N HIS A 308 118.44 22.94 31.56
CA HIS A 308 119.71 22.39 31.08
C HIS A 308 120.94 23.16 31.58
N ILE A 309 120.86 24.50 31.64
CA ILE A 309 121.94 25.35 32.16
C ILE A 309 122.13 25.13 33.66
N THR A 310 121.04 25.07 34.44
CA THR A 310 121.13 24.89 35.91
C THR A 310 121.73 23.54 36.32
N GLN A 311 121.55 22.49 35.52
CA GLN A 311 122.20 21.19 35.75
C GLN A 311 123.71 21.27 35.51
N LEU A 312 124.14 21.88 34.40
CA LEU A 312 125.56 22.08 34.10
C LEU A 312 126.28 22.93 35.15
N GLU A 313 125.63 23.97 35.68
CA GLU A 313 126.19 24.81 36.75
C GLU A 313 126.41 24.04 38.07
N LYS A 314 125.50 23.12 38.42
CA LYS A 314 125.65 22.26 39.60
C LYS A 314 126.87 21.36 39.50
N ASP A 315 127.09 20.74 38.34
CA ASP A 315 128.22 19.84 38.09
C ASP A 315 129.56 20.58 38.20
N VAL A 316 129.64 21.79 37.64
CA VAL A 316 130.84 22.66 37.76
C VAL A 316 131.10 23.03 39.22
N SER A 317 130.05 23.30 40.01
CA SER A 317 130.21 23.65 41.43
C SER A 317 130.74 22.50 42.28
N LEU A 318 130.36 21.26 41.98
CA LEU A 318 130.82 20.06 42.70
C LEU A 318 132.30 19.79 42.43
N LEU A 319 132.69 19.84 41.15
CA LEU A 319 134.09 19.68 40.72
C LEU A 319 135.02 20.72 41.36
N ASN A 320 134.57 21.98 41.49
CA ASN A 320 135.36 23.02 42.13
C ASN A 320 135.56 22.77 43.63
N LYS A 321 134.54 22.25 44.33
CA LYS A 321 134.65 21.92 45.77
C LYS A 321 135.67 20.81 46.00
N GLU A 322 135.67 19.76 45.18
CA GLU A 322 136.66 18.67 45.26
C GLU A 322 138.10 19.15 44.98
N LYS A 323 138.27 20.05 44.01
CA LYS A 323 139.59 20.65 43.74
C LYS A 323 140.12 21.44 44.93
N THR A 324 139.26 22.21 45.60
CA THR A 324 139.67 23.02 46.76
C THR A 324 140.00 22.20 48.00
N SER A 325 139.32 21.08 48.23
CA SER A 325 139.61 20.20 49.37
C SER A 325 140.96 19.50 49.22
N LEU A 326 141.27 19.01 48.00
CA LEU A 326 142.57 18.40 47.67
C LEU A 326 143.73 19.37 47.86
N LEU A 327 143.57 20.63 47.45
CA LEU A 327 144.58 21.68 47.65
C LEU A 327 144.85 21.94 49.14
N ARG A 328 143.82 21.90 49.98
CA ARG A 328 143.92 22.15 51.42
C ARG A 328 144.71 21.07 52.15
N VAL A 329 144.45 19.79 51.82
CA VAL A 329 145.16 18.64 52.41
C VAL A 329 146.65 18.67 52.04
N LYS A 330 146.99 19.03 50.80
CA LYS A 330 148.38 19.14 50.35
C LYS A 330 149.17 20.19 51.14
N ASN A 331 148.58 21.38 51.35
CA ASN A 331 149.25 22.46 52.05
C ASN A 331 149.46 22.14 53.54
N GLN A 332 148.52 21.40 54.16
CA GLN A 332 148.65 20.95 55.54
C GLN A 332 149.86 20.01 55.72
N MET A 333 150.07 19.09 54.78
CA MET A 333 151.24 18.18 54.78
C MET A 333 152.57 18.93 54.62
N ALA A 334 152.59 20.03 53.86
CA ALA A 334 153.80 20.85 53.70
C ALA A 334 154.20 21.56 55.01
N ALA A 335 153.22 22.02 55.80
CA ALA A 335 153.46 22.72 57.06
C ALA A 335 154.03 21.81 58.17
N ASP A 336 153.64 20.53 58.20
CA ASP A 336 154.14 19.59 59.20
C ASP A 336 155.62 19.21 58.99
N LEU A 337 156.11 19.28 57.74
CA LEU A 337 157.53 19.06 57.41
C LEU A 337 158.43 20.20 57.89
N GLU A 338 157.98 21.46 57.81
CA GLU A 338 158.74 22.62 58.29
C GLU A 338 158.93 22.62 59.81
N ARG A 339 157.93 22.15 60.57
CA ARG A 339 158.01 22.09 62.04
C ARG A 339 159.10 21.14 62.55
N LEU A 340 159.34 20.03 61.84
CA LEU A 340 160.39 19.07 62.21
C LEU A 340 161.80 19.61 61.95
N LEU A 341 161.98 20.48 60.95
CA LEU A 341 163.26 21.10 60.63
C LEU A 341 163.65 22.18 61.66
N ASN A 342 162.69 23.01 62.10
CA ASN A 342 162.96 24.08 63.06
C ASN A 342 163.36 23.57 64.45
N HIS A 343 162.97 22.35 64.86
CA HIS A 343 163.41 21.80 66.14
C HIS A 343 164.91 21.46 66.19
N ARG A 344 165.58 21.33 65.04
CA ARG A 344 167.03 21.09 64.98
C ARG A 344 167.86 22.35 65.19
N GLU A 345 167.36 23.51 64.79
CA GLU A 345 168.12 24.77 64.88
C GLU A 345 168.21 25.33 66.31
N VAL A 346 167.22 25.04 67.17
CA VAL A 346 167.20 25.50 68.57
C VAL A 346 168.36 24.93 69.40
N ILE A 347 168.84 23.72 69.08
CA ILE A 347 170.00 23.11 69.74
C ILE A 347 171.30 23.86 69.37
N PHE A 348 171.36 24.46 68.18
CA PHE A 348 172.54 25.20 67.71
C PHE A 348 172.65 26.58 68.38
N LEU A 349 171.51 27.21 68.71
CA LEU A 349 171.46 28.52 69.37
C LEU A 349 171.95 28.49 70.84
N PHE A 350 171.83 27.37 71.54
CA PHE A 350 172.27 27.26 72.93
C PHE A 350 173.79 27.30 73.09
N TYR A 351 174.55 26.89 72.07
CA TYR A 351 176.03 26.88 72.13
C TYR A 351 176.66 28.27 71.96
N TYR A 352 175.96 29.23 71.34
CA TYR A 352 176.52 30.56 71.04
C TYR A 352 176.38 31.57 72.19
N PHE A 353 175.55 31.27 73.19
CA PHE A 353 175.26 32.18 74.32
C PHE A 353 176.42 32.33 75.34
N ILE A 354 177.48 31.51 75.22
CA ILE A 354 178.60 31.45 76.20
C ILE A 354 179.76 32.41 75.87
N THR A 355 179.87 32.98 74.66
CA THR A 355 181.11 33.65 74.25
C THR A 355 181.19 35.17 74.38
N TYR A 356 180.11 35.96 74.38
CA TYR A 356 180.32 37.42 74.27
C TYR A 356 179.27 38.29 74.96
N LEU A 357 179.53 38.69 76.22
CA LEU A 357 179.16 40.03 76.72
C LEU A 357 180.02 40.45 77.94
N PRO A 358 180.88 41.50 77.84
CA PRO A 358 181.51 42.14 79.00
C PRO A 358 180.76 43.44 79.38
N VAL A 359 180.20 43.55 80.60
CA VAL A 359 180.73 44.28 81.80
C VAL A 359 180.70 45.82 81.64
N VAL A 360 179.93 46.60 82.41
CA VAL A 360 180.29 47.14 83.75
C VAL A 360 179.06 47.63 84.59
N SER A 361 179.04 47.21 85.87
CA SER A 361 178.47 47.76 87.14
C SER A 361 176.96 47.99 87.34
N LEU A 362 176.32 47.25 88.27
CA LEU A 362 175.99 47.61 89.68
C LEU A 362 175.26 48.96 89.80
N THR A 363 174.02 49.09 90.29
CA THR A 363 173.41 48.52 91.50
C THR A 363 171.88 48.78 91.53
N VAL A 364 171.10 47.76 91.96
CA VAL A 364 170.01 47.78 92.98
C VAL A 364 168.69 48.53 92.70
N ASP A 365 167.58 47.76 92.66
CA ASP A 365 166.38 47.78 93.55
C ASP A 365 165.14 47.25 92.78
N LYS A 366 164.57 46.09 93.16
CA LYS A 366 163.45 45.91 94.12
C LYS A 366 162.05 46.07 93.51
N VAL A 367 161.24 45.05 93.82
CA VAL A 367 159.76 45.03 94.02
C VAL A 367 158.94 44.91 92.74
N LEU A 368 158.45 43.71 92.39
CA LEU A 368 157.16 43.08 92.77
C LEU A 368 155.92 43.80 92.20
N TRP A 369 154.90 43.01 91.82
CA TRP A 369 153.53 43.33 91.31
C TRP A 369 153.39 43.18 89.78
N VAL A 370 152.54 42.32 89.18
CA VAL A 370 151.52 41.34 89.61
C VAL A 370 151.49 40.23 88.54
N LEU A 371 151.37 38.98 89.00
CA LEU A 371 151.59 37.71 88.28
C LEU A 371 150.61 37.40 87.15
#